data_AF-A0A661T6Z2-F1
#
_entry.id   AF-A0A661T6Z2-F1
#
_cell.length_a   1.000
_cell.length_b   1.000
_cell.length_c   1.000
_cell.angle_alpha   90.00
_cell.angle_beta   90.00
_cell.angle_gamma   90.00
#
_symmetry.space_group_name_H-M   'P 1'
#
loop_
_entity.id
_entity.type
_entity.pdbx_description
1 polymer ?
#
loop_
_entity_poly.entity_id
_entity_poly.type
_entity_poly.pdbx_seq_one_letter_code
_entity_poly.pdbx_strand_id
1 'polypeptide(L)'
;FELHPRGSDLPADAAPDLLPGADVVAMTASTLLNSTCAGLLKHIRKDAFTIMLGPSTPFAPCLFRWGIDALAGCRVEDSLLAAPRIRKGDLFKRLEGVDSLIWVSP
;
A
#
# COMPACT_ATOMS: atom_id res chain seq x y z
N PHE A 1 5.01 10.77 -0.43
CA PHE A 1 5.43 11.12 -1.80
C PHE A 1 4.28 10.83 -2.73
N GLU A 2 3.99 11.72 -3.66
CA GLU A 2 2.85 11.59 -4.57
C GLU A 2 3.26 11.84 -6.01
N LEU A 3 2.63 11.13 -6.97
CA LEU A 3 2.84 11.38 -8.40
C LEU A 3 2.22 12.72 -8.83
N HIS A 4 1.17 13.15 -8.13
CA HIS A 4 0.48 14.42 -8.35
C HIS A 4 0.35 15.15 -7.00
N PRO A 5 1.45 15.70 -6.46
CA PRO A 5 1.50 16.25 -5.11
C PRO A 5 0.55 17.44 -4.94
N ARG A 6 -0.05 17.57 -3.75
CA ARG A 6 -0.92 18.68 -3.38
C ARG A 6 -0.50 19.27 -2.03
N GLY A 7 -0.64 20.59 -1.87
CA GLY A 7 -0.32 21.25 -0.61
C GLY A 7 1.13 21.01 -0.17
N SER A 8 1.31 20.30 0.93
CA SER A 8 2.61 19.96 1.51
C SER A 8 3.17 18.61 1.05
N ASP A 9 2.50 17.91 0.13
CA ASP A 9 3.00 16.64 -0.39
C ASP A 9 4.32 16.85 -1.15
N LEU A 10 5.26 15.92 -0.94
CA LEU A 10 6.49 15.87 -1.72
C LEU A 10 6.27 15.08 -3.01
N PRO A 11 6.92 15.48 -4.12
CA PRO A 11 6.86 14.74 -5.37
C PRO A 11 7.51 13.35 -5.24
N ALA A 12 7.13 12.43 -6.13
CA ALA A 12 7.61 11.05 -6.13
C ALA A 12 9.14 10.92 -6.32
N ASP A 13 9.75 11.85 -7.06
CA ASP A 13 11.19 11.86 -7.34
C ASP A 13 12.05 12.30 -6.14
N ALA A 14 11.46 12.84 -5.08
CA ALA A 14 12.13 13.10 -3.81
C ALA A 14 12.32 11.85 -2.94
N ALA A 15 11.63 10.74 -3.28
CA ALA A 15 11.67 9.51 -2.49
C ALA A 15 13.09 8.91 -2.35
N PRO A 16 13.93 8.83 -3.40
CA PRO A 16 15.29 8.30 -3.29
C PRO A 16 16.18 8.99 -2.25
N ASP A 17 16.00 10.30 -2.05
CA ASP A 17 16.83 11.09 -1.13
C ASP A 17 16.34 11.02 0.32
N LEU A 18 15.03 10.80 0.51
CA LEU A 18 14.38 10.87 1.83
C LEU A 18 14.06 9.51 2.44
N LEU A 19 13.76 8.48 1.63
CA LEU A 19 13.50 7.13 2.12
C LEU A 19 14.64 6.52 2.95
N PRO A 20 15.94 6.76 2.65
CA PRO A 20 17.03 6.23 3.47
C PRO A 20 17.00 6.72 4.93
N GLY A 21 16.38 7.88 5.18
CA GLY A 21 16.24 8.48 6.50
C GLY A 21 15.04 7.97 7.31
N ALA A 22 14.13 7.20 6.71
CA ALA A 22 12.88 6.79 7.36
C ALA A 22 13.07 5.54 8.23
N ASP A 23 12.52 5.55 9.44
CA ASP A 23 12.43 4.38 10.31
C ASP A 23 11.19 3.51 10.02
N VAL A 24 10.14 4.14 9.44
CA VAL A 24 8.89 3.48 9.02
C VAL A 24 8.51 3.98 7.64
N VAL A 25 8.17 3.07 6.72
CA VAL A 25 7.75 3.41 5.37
C VAL A 25 6.38 2.83 5.08
N ALA A 26 5.41 3.71 4.85
CA ALA A 26 4.08 3.35 4.37
C ALA A 26 4.00 3.55 2.85
N MET A 27 3.88 2.45 2.10
CA MET A 27 3.86 2.43 0.64
C MET A 27 2.51 1.93 0.11
N THR A 28 1.87 2.71 -0.76
CA THR A 28 0.61 2.30 -1.40
C THR A 28 0.81 1.04 -2.27
N ALA A 29 -0.14 0.11 -2.24
CA ALA A 29 -0.15 -1.07 -3.10
C ALA A 29 -0.27 -0.72 -4.60
N SER A 30 -0.72 0.48 -4.96
CA SER A 30 -0.71 0.93 -6.35
C SER A 30 0.70 1.05 -6.94
N THR A 31 1.75 1.06 -6.10
CA THR A 31 3.15 0.97 -6.57
C THR A 31 3.46 -0.34 -7.30
N LEU A 32 2.73 -1.43 -6.99
CA LEU A 32 2.82 -2.68 -7.75
C LEU A 32 2.20 -2.51 -9.15
N LEU A 33 1.07 -1.81 -9.23
CA LEU A 33 0.32 -1.62 -10.47
C LEU A 33 1.04 -0.68 -11.45
N ASN A 34 1.71 0.36 -10.94
CA ASN A 34 2.44 1.33 -11.76
C ASN A 34 3.95 1.01 -11.89
N SER A 35 4.38 -0.19 -11.47
CA SER A 35 5.76 -0.67 -11.57
C SER A 35 6.83 0.14 -10.83
N THR A 36 6.46 0.93 -9.81
CA THR A 36 7.42 1.72 -9.01
C THR A 36 7.89 1.03 -7.73
N CYS A 37 7.19 -0.03 -7.27
CA CYS A 37 7.46 -0.73 -6.01
C CYS A 37 8.93 -1.18 -5.88
N ALA A 38 9.46 -1.89 -6.87
CA ALA A 38 10.84 -2.40 -6.83
C ALA A 38 11.90 -1.27 -6.84
N GLY A 39 11.58 -0.11 -7.41
CA GLY A 39 12.46 1.06 -7.38
C GLY A 39 12.51 1.65 -5.97
N LEU A 40 11.34 1.85 -5.35
CA LEU A 40 11.22 2.42 -4.01
C LEU A 40 11.88 1.52 -2.95
N LEU A 41 11.67 0.20 -3.00
CA LEU A 41 12.27 -0.75 -2.08
C LEU A 41 13.81 -0.67 -2.03
N LYS A 42 14.48 -0.24 -3.11
CA LYS A 42 15.95 -0.08 -3.12
C LYS A 42 16.45 1.07 -2.26
N HIS A 43 15.61 2.05 -1.99
CA HIS A 43 15.95 3.24 -1.21
C HIS A 43 15.54 3.13 0.25
N ILE A 44 14.78 2.10 0.61
CA ILE A 44 14.37 1.85 1.99
C ILE A 44 15.52 1.11 2.69
N ARG A 45 15.91 1.60 3.88
CA ARG A 45 16.91 0.92 4.71
C ARG A 45 16.37 -0.46 5.13
N LYS A 46 17.26 -1.44 5.29
CA LYS A 46 16.86 -2.84 5.57
C LYS A 46 16.22 -3.05 6.95
N ASP A 47 16.45 -2.11 7.86
CA ASP A 47 15.97 -2.10 9.25
C ASP A 47 14.76 -1.17 9.46
N ALA A 48 14.23 -0.55 8.41
CA ALA A 48 13.00 0.22 8.48
C ALA A 48 11.78 -0.70 8.41
N PHE A 49 10.76 -0.40 9.21
CA PHE A 49 9.51 -1.13 9.17
C PHE A 49 8.68 -0.70 7.96
N THR A 50 8.49 -1.62 7.01
CA THR A 50 7.87 -1.35 5.72
C THR A 50 6.45 -1.92 5.65
N ILE A 51 5.48 -1.05 5.35
CA ILE A 51 4.06 -1.39 5.25
C ILE A 51 3.62 -1.18 3.82
N MET A 52 3.07 -2.22 3.17
CA MET A 52 2.29 -2.07 1.96
C MET A 52 0.82 -1.88 2.32
N LEU A 53 0.21 -0.78 1.87
CA LEU A 53 -1.15 -0.43 2.26
C LEU A 53 -2.10 -0.12 1.09
N GLY A 54 -3.38 -0.43 1.30
CA GLY A 54 -4.48 -0.05 0.44
C GLY A 54 -5.36 -1.23 0.03
N PRO A 55 -6.57 -1.00 -0.50
CA PRO A 55 -7.47 -2.07 -0.93
C PRO A 55 -6.87 -2.99 -2.00
N SER A 56 -5.90 -2.48 -2.77
CA SER A 56 -5.19 -3.24 -3.81
C SER A 56 -4.02 -4.07 -3.27
N THR A 57 -3.76 -4.09 -1.96
CA THR A 57 -2.67 -4.88 -1.37
C THR A 57 -2.93 -6.36 -1.57
N PRO A 58 -2.07 -7.10 -2.30
CA PRO A 58 -2.21 -8.54 -2.39
C PRO A 58 -1.73 -9.17 -1.08
N PHE A 59 -2.55 -10.05 -0.51
CA PHE A 59 -2.20 -10.85 0.66
C PHE A 59 -1.35 -12.06 0.24
N ALA A 60 -0.18 -11.76 -0.32
CA ALA A 60 0.75 -12.73 -0.88
C ALA A 60 1.99 -12.86 0.03
N PRO A 61 2.20 -13.99 0.73
CA PRO A 61 3.32 -14.15 1.66
C PRO A 61 4.71 -14.00 1.02
N CYS A 62 4.80 -14.13 -0.31
CA CYS A 62 6.05 -13.89 -1.02
C CYS A 62 6.56 -12.45 -0.90
N LEU A 63 5.68 -11.48 -0.64
CA LEU A 63 6.06 -10.07 -0.45
C LEU A 63 6.94 -9.83 0.78
N PHE A 64 6.76 -10.65 1.83
CA PHE A 64 7.63 -10.57 3.01
C PHE A 64 9.09 -10.85 2.68
N ARG A 65 9.35 -11.72 1.70
CA ARG A 65 10.72 -12.02 1.23
C ARG A 65 11.38 -10.86 0.48
N TRP A 66 10.62 -9.82 0.14
CA TRP A 66 11.10 -8.64 -0.58
C TRP A 66 11.28 -7.41 0.33
N GLY A 67 11.26 -7.59 1.65
CA GLY A 67 11.50 -6.50 2.61
C GLY A 67 10.27 -5.66 2.95
N ILE A 68 9.07 -6.21 2.75
CA ILE A 68 7.83 -5.63 3.28
C ILE A 68 7.53 -6.36 4.59
N ASP A 69 7.31 -5.65 5.69
CA ASP A 69 7.05 -6.25 7.00
C ASP A 69 5.56 -6.40 7.29
N ALA A 70 4.71 -5.57 6.70
CA ALA A 70 3.26 -5.64 6.88
C ALA A 70 2.49 -5.43 5.57
N LEU A 71 1.45 -6.25 5.38
CA LEU A 71 0.48 -6.15 4.30
C LEU A 71 -0.86 -5.70 4.89
N ALA A 72 -1.23 -4.44 4.66
CA ALA A 72 -2.47 -3.84 5.11
C ALA A 72 -3.42 -3.62 3.93
N GLY A 73 -4.61 -4.19 3.99
CA GLY A 73 -5.58 -4.10 2.90
C GLY A 73 -6.96 -4.53 3.34
N CYS A 74 -7.72 -5.13 2.43
CA CYS A 74 -9.08 -5.56 2.71
C CYS A 74 -9.40 -6.94 2.13
N ARG A 75 -10.37 -7.61 2.75
CA ARG A 75 -11.01 -8.83 2.27
C ARG A 75 -12.47 -8.53 1.97
N VAL A 76 -12.96 -9.05 0.86
CA VAL A 76 -14.40 -9.02 0.56
C VAL A 76 -15.06 -10.14 1.36
N GLU A 77 -15.87 -9.77 2.35
CA GLU A 77 -16.67 -10.69 3.15
C GLU A 77 -18.00 -11.03 2.46
N ASP A 78 -18.60 -10.05 1.79
CA ASP A 78 -19.85 -10.21 1.04
C ASP A 78 -19.76 -9.51 -0.32
N SER A 79 -19.65 -10.31 -1.37
CA SER A 79 -19.56 -9.81 -2.74
C SER A 79 -20.88 -9.24 -3.27
N LEU A 80 -22.04 -9.67 -2.75
CA LEU A 80 -23.35 -9.15 -3.13
C LEU A 80 -23.55 -7.73 -2.59
N LEU A 81 -22.95 -7.40 -1.44
CA LEU A 81 -22.93 -6.05 -0.90
C LEU A 81 -21.82 -5.17 -1.52
N ALA A 82 -20.63 -5.72 -1.72
CA ALA A 82 -19.47 -4.96 -2.17
C ALA A 82 -19.52 -4.62 -3.67
N ALA A 83 -19.85 -5.59 -4.54
CA ALA A 83 -19.72 -5.43 -5.98
C ALA A 83 -20.61 -4.31 -6.57
N PRO A 84 -21.89 -4.15 -6.20
CA PRO A 84 -22.72 -3.06 -6.71
C PRO A 84 -22.19 -1.67 -6.31
N ARG A 85 -21.61 -1.54 -5.12
CA ARG A 85 -21.02 -0.28 -4.61
C ARG A 85 -19.72 0.08 -5.32
N ILE A 86 -18.85 -0.92 -5.51
CA ILE A 86 -17.63 -0.75 -6.31
C ILE A 86 -17.98 -0.30 -7.73
N ARG A 87 -18.99 -0.91 -8.37
CA ARG A 87 -19.46 -0.50 -9.71
C ARG A 87 -19.97 0.94 -9.76
N LYS A 88 -20.52 1.46 -8.66
CA LYS A 88 -20.97 2.85 -8.55
C LYS A 88 -19.84 3.85 -8.27
N GLY A 89 -18.63 3.36 -7.96
CA GLY A 89 -17.49 4.21 -7.61
C GLY A 89 -17.53 4.72 -6.17
N ASP A 90 -18.20 3.98 -5.27
CA ASP A 90 -18.23 4.35 -3.85
C ASP A 90 -16.81 4.36 -3.25
N LEU A 91 -16.57 5.31 -2.34
CA LEU A 91 -15.31 5.40 -1.61
C LEU A 91 -15.09 4.13 -0.78
N PHE A 92 -13.85 3.62 -0.76
CA PHE A 92 -13.50 2.43 0.03
C PHE A 92 -14.01 2.49 1.48
N LYS A 93 -13.85 3.63 2.15
CA LYS A 93 -14.32 3.86 3.54
C LYS A 93 -15.85 3.75 3.73
N ARG A 94 -16.61 3.67 2.65
CA ARG A 94 -18.07 3.56 2.62
C ARG A 94 -18.56 2.25 1.98
N LEU A 95 -17.63 1.37 1.57
CA LEU A 95 -18.00 0.05 1.08
C LEU A 95 -18.47 -0.80 2.25
N GLU A 96 -19.62 -1.45 2.09
CA GLU A 96 -20.05 -2.54 2.97
C GLU A 96 -19.69 -3.88 2.32
N GLY A 97 -19.68 -4.95 3.11
CA GLY A 97 -19.25 -6.27 2.65
C GLY A 97 -17.73 -6.39 2.47
N VAL A 98 -16.96 -5.42 2.99
CA VAL A 98 -15.50 -5.47 3.05
C VAL A 98 -15.04 -5.31 4.48
N ASP A 99 -13.99 -6.03 4.86
CA ASP A 99 -13.33 -5.90 6.14
C ASP A 99 -11.85 -5.58 5.94
N SER A 100 -11.30 -4.75 6.83
CA SER A 100 -9.88 -4.39 6.79
C SER A 100 -9.09 -5.46 7.53
N LEU A 101 -7.98 -5.91 6.94
CA LEU A 101 -7.09 -6.89 7.57
C LEU A 101 -5.62 -6.49 7.40
N ILE A 102 -4.80 -7.01 8.30
CA ILE A 102 -3.35 -6.79 8.28
C ILE A 102 -2.66 -8.14 8.49
N TRP A 103 -1.70 -8.48 7.63
CA TRP A 103 -0.74 -9.55 7.90
C TRP A 103 0.61 -8.92 8.23
N VAL A 104 1.22 -9.35 9.33
CA VAL A 104 2.58 -8.96 9.71
C VAL A 104 3.48 -10.15 9.42
N SER A 105 4.69 -9.88 8.93
CA SER A 105 5.69 -10.92 8.72
C SER A 105 5.88 -11.73 10.01
N PRO A 106 5.84 -13.07 9.94
CA PRO A 106 6.12 -13.92 11.09
C PRO A 106 7.57 -13.80 11.56
#